data_AF-A0AAU7HK93-F1
#
_entry.id   AF-A0AAU7HK93-F1
#
_cell.length_a   1.000
_cell.length_b   1.000
_cell.length_c   1.000
_cell.angle_alpha   90.00
_cell.angle_beta   90.00
_cell.angle_gamma   90.00
#
_symmetry.space_group_name_H-M   'P 1'
#
loop_
_entity.id
_entity.type
_entity.pdbx_description
1 polymer ?
#
loop_
_entity_poly.entity_id
_entity_poly.type
_entity_poly.pdbx_seq_one_letter_code
_entity_poly.pdbx_strand_id
1 'polypeptide(L)'
;MLFKTYDQNDKSLTERIKLAGLSEYKAQKLIRFANEKKVNIQKAYLLTDASVIRGDIIMAFVMSFFIFSIGQEDFSELRALFLIFGLLFFVIELTCRFHKNYFKVWGIYIKLRGI
;
A
#
# COMPACT_ATOMS: atom_id res chain seq x y z
N MET A 1 3.34 -8.20 13.55
CA MET A 1 3.16 -9.60 13.12
C MET A 1 4.53 -10.23 12.91
N LEU A 2 4.82 -11.28 13.68
CA LEU A 2 6.05 -12.06 13.56
C LEU A 2 5.96 -12.97 12.33
N PHE A 3 7.11 -13.22 11.71
CA PHE A 3 7.23 -14.18 10.61
C PHE A 3 7.06 -15.61 11.14
N LYS A 4 6.39 -16.46 10.37
CA LYS A 4 6.39 -17.92 10.51
C LYS A 4 6.73 -18.53 9.15
N THR A 5 7.39 -19.68 9.15
CA THR A 5 7.63 -20.41 7.90
C THR A 5 6.30 -20.93 7.36
N TYR A 6 6.04 -20.68 6.07
CA TYR A 6 4.82 -21.11 5.40
C TYR A 6 5.12 -22.33 4.53
N ASP A 7 4.33 -23.40 4.65
CA ASP A 7 4.42 -24.53 3.71
C ASP A 7 3.78 -24.14 2.38
N GLN A 8 4.51 -24.32 1.28
CA GLN A 8 4.01 -24.05 -0.07
C GLN A 8 2.97 -25.06 -0.54
N ASN A 9 2.97 -26.26 0.05
CA ASN A 9 2.01 -27.32 -0.26
C ASN A 9 0.75 -27.26 0.62
N ASP A 10 0.69 -26.32 1.57
CA ASP A 10 -0.49 -26.11 2.40
C ASP A 10 -1.65 -25.55 1.56
N LYS A 11 -2.55 -26.45 1.18
CA LYS A 11 -3.78 -26.11 0.44
C LYS A 11 -4.67 -25.17 1.24
N SER A 12 -4.73 -25.30 2.57
CA SER A 12 -5.56 -24.44 3.42
C SER A 12 -5.05 -23.00 3.43
N LEU A 13 -3.73 -22.81 3.48
CA LEU A 13 -3.10 -21.49 3.39
C LEU A 13 -3.37 -20.85 2.02
N THR A 14 -3.19 -21.64 0.96
CA THR A 14 -3.42 -21.17 -0.42
C THR A 14 -4.88 -20.78 -0.64
N GLU A 15 -5.84 -21.56 -0.11
CA GLU A 15 -7.26 -21.22 -0.14
C GLU A 15 -7.59 -19.95 0.64
N ARG A 16 -7.04 -19.77 1.85
CA ARG A 16 -7.24 -18.55 2.63
C ARG A 16 -6.74 -17.31 1.88
N ILE A 17 -5.62 -17.40 1.18
CA ILE A 17 -5.08 -16.31 0.35
C ILE A 17 -5.93 -16.10 -0.91
N LYS A 18 -6.46 -17.16 -1.52
CA LYS A 18 -7.42 -17.06 -2.63
C LYS A 18 -8.71 -16.36 -2.21
N LEU A 19 -9.26 -16.69 -1.04
CA LEU A 19 -10.43 -16.03 -0.44
C LEU A 19 -10.19 -14.54 -0.17
N ALA A 20 -8.93 -14.14 0.07
CA ALA A 20 -8.58 -12.72 0.18
C ALA A 20 -8.78 -11.96 -1.15
N GLY A 21 -8.78 -12.65 -2.29
CA GLY A 21 -9.02 -12.09 -3.63
C GLY A 21 -7.83 -12.24 -4.60
N LEU A 22 -6.85 -13.08 -4.26
CA LEU A 22 -5.68 -13.38 -5.10
C LEU A 22 -5.94 -14.64 -5.95
N SER A 23 -5.34 -14.70 -7.14
CA SER A 23 -5.30 -15.94 -7.91
C SER A 23 -4.35 -16.94 -7.25
N GLU A 24 -4.52 -18.22 -7.57
CA GLU A 24 -3.69 -19.30 -7.01
C GLU A 24 -2.20 -19.10 -7.31
N TYR A 25 -1.88 -18.74 -8.55
CA TYR A 25 -0.52 -18.38 -8.94
C TYR A 25 0.06 -17.24 -8.09
N LYS A 26 -0.73 -16.18 -7.86
CA LYS A 26 -0.30 -15.05 -7.02
C LYS A 26 -0.14 -15.46 -5.55
N ALA A 27 -1.02 -16.32 -5.03
CA ALA A 27 -0.93 -16.84 -3.68
C ALA A 27 0.38 -17.61 -3.47
N GLN A 28 0.71 -18.54 -4.38
CA GLN A 28 1.96 -19.30 -4.32
C GLN A 28 3.20 -18.41 -4.43
N LYS A 29 3.18 -17.44 -5.36
CA LYS A 29 4.26 -16.45 -5.51
C LYS A 29 4.45 -15.64 -4.22
N LEU A 30 3.35 -15.26 -3.57
CA LEU A 30 3.34 -14.49 -2.34
C LEU A 30 3.91 -15.28 -1.15
N ILE A 31 3.51 -16.55 -1.02
CA ILE A 31 4.05 -17.48 0.00
C ILE A 31 5.56 -17.66 -0.19
N ARG A 32 6.01 -17.88 -1.44
CA ARG A 32 7.44 -18.01 -1.75
C ARG A 32 8.20 -16.75 -1.32
N PHE A 33 7.72 -15.57 -1.70
CA PHE A 33 8.36 -14.31 -1.34
C PHE A 33 8.39 -14.07 0.17
N ALA A 34 7.32 -14.41 0.88
CA ALA A 34 7.24 -14.32 2.34
C ALA A 34 8.32 -15.16 3.02
N ASN A 35 8.52 -16.40 2.56
CA ASN A 35 9.56 -17.30 3.06
C ASN A 35 10.98 -16.79 2.72
N GLU A 36 11.23 -16.39 1.48
CA GLU A 36 12.53 -15.88 1.03
C GLU A 36 12.96 -14.64 1.82
N LYS A 37 12.04 -13.70 2.05
CA LYS A 37 12.32 -12.44 2.75
C LYS A 37 12.12 -12.53 4.27
N LYS A 38 11.71 -13.69 4.79
CA LYS A 38 11.37 -13.89 6.21
C LYS A 38 10.37 -12.83 6.73
N VAL A 39 9.32 -12.58 5.95
CA VAL A 39 8.25 -11.62 6.29
C VAL A 39 6.89 -12.31 6.28
N ASN A 40 5.94 -11.79 7.05
CA ASN A 40 4.56 -12.30 7.01
C ASN A 40 3.88 -12.03 5.65
N ILE A 41 2.81 -12.78 5.34
CA ILE A 41 2.08 -12.70 4.07
C ILE A 41 1.53 -11.30 3.80
N GLN A 42 1.04 -10.60 4.83
CA GLN A 42 0.53 -9.24 4.69
C GLN A 42 1.63 -8.25 4.25
N LYS A 43 2.83 -8.36 4.83
CA LYS A 43 3.99 -7.53 4.50
C LYS A 43 4.59 -7.92 3.16
N ALA A 44 4.61 -9.21 2.81
CA ALA A 44 4.94 -9.68 1.47
C ALA A 44 4.03 -9.02 0.42
N TYR A 45 2.73 -8.97 0.69
CA TYR A 45 1.76 -8.39 -0.24
C TYR A 45 1.97 -6.89 -0.43
N LEU A 46 2.22 -6.17 0.67
CA LEU A 46 2.58 -4.75 0.65
C LEU A 46 3.84 -4.46 -0.17
N LEU A 47 4.79 -5.40 -0.18
CA LEU A 47 6.06 -5.26 -0.91
C LEU A 47 5.96 -5.62 -2.40
N THR A 48 4.99 -6.45 -2.80
CA THR A 48 4.86 -6.92 -4.19
C THR A 48 3.68 -6.27 -4.92
N ASP A 49 2.46 -6.63 -4.53
CA ASP A 49 1.23 -6.33 -5.28
C ASP A 49 0.48 -5.11 -4.73
N ALA A 50 0.83 -4.65 -3.51
CA ALA A 50 0.25 -3.49 -2.84
C ALA A 50 1.25 -2.34 -2.64
N SER A 51 2.26 -2.22 -3.51
CA SER A 51 3.25 -1.13 -3.46
C SER A 51 2.61 0.26 -3.54
N VAL A 52 1.45 0.38 -4.20
CA VAL A 52 0.66 1.62 -4.27
C VAL A 52 0.28 2.13 -2.87
N ILE A 53 -0.07 1.24 -1.93
CA ILE A 53 -0.40 1.64 -0.54
C ILE A 53 0.79 2.32 0.13
N ARG A 54 2.02 1.84 -0.12
CA ARG A 54 3.24 2.48 0.41
C ARG A 54 3.45 3.87 -0.19
N GLY A 55 3.22 4.02 -1.49
CA GLY A 55 3.27 5.31 -2.17
C GLY A 55 2.29 6.30 -1.56
N ASP A 56 1.09 5.85 -1.21
CA ASP A 56 0.07 6.69 -0.57
C ASP A 56 0.43 7.10 0.85
N ILE A 57 1.08 6.22 1.64
CA ILE A 57 1.59 6.59 2.96
C ILE A 57 2.64 7.70 2.85
N ILE A 58 3.58 7.57 1.91
CA ILE A 58 4.59 8.61 1.67
C ILE A 58 3.92 9.91 1.24
N MET A 59 2.94 9.82 0.33
CA MET A 59 2.17 10.97 -0.13
C MET A 59 1.40 11.63 1.02
N ALA A 60 0.82 10.84 1.93
CA ALA A 60 0.13 11.35 3.11
C ALA A 60 1.07 12.09 4.07
N PHE A 61 2.31 11.61 4.23
CA PHE A 61 3.33 12.33 4.98
C PHE A 61 3.70 13.67 4.33
N VAL A 62 3.92 13.65 3.01
CA VAL A 62 4.20 14.86 2.23
C VAL A 62 3.05 15.87 2.35
N MET A 63 1.80 15.41 2.25
CA MET A 63 0.61 16.24 2.45
C MET A 63 0.52 16.83 3.85
N SER A 64 0.75 16.01 4.88
CA SER A 64 0.71 16.47 6.27
C SER A 64 1.74 17.58 6.51
N PHE A 65 2.92 17.45 5.90
CA PHE A 65 3.95 18.49 5.91
C PHE A 65 3.48 19.78 5.21
N PHE A 66 2.83 19.69 4.06
CA PHE A 66 2.28 20.85 3.34
C PHE A 66 1.16 21.54 4.14
N ILE A 67 0.22 20.78 4.69
CA ILE A 67 -0.88 21.33 5.53
C ILE A 67 -0.31 22.00 6.78
N PHE A 68 0.62 21.35 7.47
CA PHE A 68 1.28 21.92 8.64
C PHE A 68 2.06 23.18 8.28
N SER A 69 2.70 23.18 7.11
CA SER A 69 3.34 24.38 6.60
C SER A 69 2.31 25.49 6.50
N ILE A 70 1.17 25.31 5.81
CA ILE A 70 0.11 26.34 5.60
C ILE A 70 -0.34 27.02 6.90
N GLY A 71 -0.40 26.26 8.00
CA GLY A 71 -0.83 26.79 9.30
C GLY A 71 0.16 27.74 9.97
N GLN A 72 1.37 27.93 9.44
CA GLN A 72 2.36 28.88 9.97
C GLN A 72 2.12 30.27 9.37
N GLU A 73 2.04 31.32 10.20
CA GLU A 73 1.64 32.67 9.76
C GLU A 73 2.62 33.34 8.75
N ASP A 74 3.88 32.91 8.70
CA ASP A 74 4.91 33.48 7.81
C ASP A 74 4.99 32.78 6.44
N PHE A 75 3.97 32.98 5.60
CA PHE A 75 3.97 32.50 4.22
C PHE A 75 4.61 33.48 3.24
N SER A 76 5.73 33.09 2.63
CA SER A 76 6.19 33.73 1.41
C SER A 76 5.36 33.27 0.21
N GLU A 77 5.14 34.17 -0.77
CA GLU A 77 4.39 33.90 -2.00
C GLU A 77 4.92 32.67 -2.77
N LEU A 78 6.23 32.44 -2.70
CA LEU A 78 6.91 31.31 -3.34
C LEU A 78 6.52 29.97 -2.69
N ARG A 79 6.33 29.97 -1.36
CA ARG A 79 5.84 28.81 -0.59
C ARG A 79 4.37 28.53 -0.91
N ALA A 80 3.55 29.56 -1.09
CA ALA A 80 2.15 29.44 -1.49
C ALA A 80 1.99 28.87 -2.91
N LEU A 81 2.82 29.30 -3.87
CA LEU A 81 2.86 28.72 -5.21
C LEU A 81 3.24 27.23 -5.18
N PHE A 82 4.29 26.88 -4.44
CA PHE A 82 4.72 25.48 -4.29
C PHE A 82 3.61 24.60 -3.70
N LEU A 83 2.85 25.15 -2.76
CA LEU A 83 1.68 24.52 -2.15
C LEU A 83 0.55 24.28 -3.15
N ILE A 84 0.16 25.29 -3.92
CA ILE A 84 -0.92 25.19 -4.91
C ILE A 84 -0.57 24.14 -5.98
N PHE A 85 0.65 24.19 -6.52
CA PHE A 85 1.10 23.21 -7.52
C PHE A 85 1.21 21.80 -6.92
N GLY A 86 1.70 21.68 -5.68
CA GLY A 86 1.72 20.40 -4.95
C GLY A 86 0.33 19.81 -4.75
N LEU A 87 -0.65 20.64 -4.40
CA LEU A 87 -2.05 20.22 -4.19
C LEU A 87 -2.72 19.81 -5.51
N LEU A 88 -2.45 20.53 -6.60
CA LEU A 88 -2.95 20.21 -7.94
C LEU A 88 -2.40 18.89 -8.46
N PHE A 89 -1.09 18.70 -8.38
CA PHE A 89 -0.43 17.43 -8.73
C PHE A 89 -1.04 16.29 -7.91
N PHE A 90 -1.29 16.52 -6.62
CA PHE A 90 -1.91 15.54 -5.75
C PHE A 90 -3.33 15.15 -6.18
N VAL A 91 -4.21 16.10 -6.50
CA VAL A 91 -5.58 15.78 -6.95
C VAL A 91 -5.56 14.94 -8.23
N ILE A 92 -4.66 15.23 -9.16
CA ILE A 92 -4.49 14.45 -10.39
C ILE A 92 -4.01 13.03 -10.06
N GLU A 93 -2.95 12.91 -9.25
CA GLU A 93 -2.37 11.62 -8.85
C GLU A 93 -3.39 10.75 -8.11
N LEU A 94 -4.18 11.35 -7.22
CA LEU A 94 -5.25 10.68 -6.48
C LEU A 94 -6.34 10.21 -7.45
N THR A 95 -6.79 11.06 -8.37
CA THR A 95 -7.81 10.70 -9.38
C THR A 95 -7.34 9.56 -10.28
N CYS A 96 -6.07 9.58 -10.71
CA CYS A 96 -5.46 8.50 -11.49
C CYS A 96 -5.35 7.19 -10.71
N ARG A 97 -5.08 7.24 -9.39
CA ARG A 97 -4.99 6.06 -8.52
C ARG A 97 -6.34 5.47 -8.17
N PHE A 98 -7.35 6.30 -7.91
CA PHE A 98 -8.72 5.83 -7.65
C PHE A 98 -9.35 5.13 -8.86
N HIS A 99 -8.89 5.41 -10.09
CA HIS A 99 -9.38 4.78 -11.32
C HIS A 99 -8.97 3.30 -11.50
N LYS A 100 -7.94 2.79 -10.81
CA LYS A 100 -7.43 1.42 -11.01
C LYS A 100 -7.43 0.59 -9.74
N ASN A 101 -8.51 -0.17 -9.51
CA ASN A 101 -8.56 -1.31 -8.56
C ASN A 101 -8.03 -1.04 -7.13
N TYR A 102 -7.87 0.23 -6.71
CA TYR A 102 -7.19 0.59 -5.48
C TYR A 102 -7.90 0.00 -4.25
N PHE A 103 -9.22 0.16 -4.19
CA PHE A 103 -10.05 -0.44 -3.14
C PHE A 103 -9.94 -1.96 -3.10
N LYS A 104 -9.76 -2.62 -4.25
CA LYS A 104 -9.56 -4.07 -4.30
C LYS A 104 -8.22 -4.47 -3.68
N VAL A 105 -7.15 -3.74 -4.01
CA VAL A 105 -5.80 -3.95 -3.42
C VAL A 105 -5.83 -3.71 -1.92
N TRP A 106 -6.46 -2.63 -1.47
CA TRP A 106 -6.59 -2.30 -0.06
C TRP A 106 -7.44 -3.34 0.69
N GLY A 107 -8.54 -3.80 0.09
CA GLY A 107 -9.37 -4.87 0.63
C GLY A 107 -8.62 -6.20 0.78
N ILE A 108 -7.80 -6.59 -0.21
CA ILE A 108 -6.92 -7.78 -0.10
C ILE A 108 -5.93 -7.59 1.06
N TYR A 109 -5.28 -6.43 1.16
CA TYR A 109 -4.31 -6.15 2.23
C TYR A 109 -4.92 -6.31 3.63
N ILE A 110 -6.17 -5.86 3.83
CA ILE A 110 -6.88 -6.03 5.10
C ILE A 110 -7.23 -7.50 5.33
N LYS A 111 -7.73 -8.23 4.32
CA LYS A 111 -8.10 -9.65 4.46
C LYS A 111 -6.91 -10.56 4.74
N LEU A 112 -5.70 -10.19 4.29
CA LEU A 112 -4.47 -10.90 4.60
C LEU A 112 -3.99 -10.68 6.04
N ARG A 113 -4.59 -9.74 6.78
CA ARG A 113 -4.29 -9.51 8.20
C ARG A 113 -4.79 -10.70 9.03
N GLY A 114 -3.87 -11.51 9.54
CA GLY A 114 -4.18 -12.68 10.38
C GLY A 114 -3.75 -14.01 9.75
N ILE A 115 -3.15 -13.96 8.56
CA ILE A 115 -2.56 -15.12 7.87
C ILE A 115 -1.06 -15.19 8.18
#